data_AF-A0A1H9V259-F1
#
_entry.id   AF-A0A1H9V259-F1
#
_cell.length_a   1.000
_cell.length_b   1.000
_cell.length_c   1.000
_cell.angle_alpha   90.00
_cell.angle_beta   90.00
_cell.angle_gamma   90.00
#
_symmetry.space_group_name_H-M   'P 1'
#
loop_
_entity.id
_entity.type
_entity.pdbx_description
1 polymer ?
#
loop_
_entity_poly.entity_id
_entity_poly.type
_entity_poly.pdbx_seq_one_letter_code
_entity_poly.pdbx_strand_id
1 'polypeptide(L)'
;MKKLFIIVLLAVTASGCALRSTKNVEKPGPVIGMSVEAFKTSYPRADLVYLTTDSATYKIYRSSGGSFWIDDFYYFGRGKLAKFEQKTHFFNNSRVTIEHEKDKKN
;
A
#
# COMPACT_ATOMS: atom_id res chain seq x y z
N MET A 1 -4.03 -50.52 -40.58
CA MET A 1 -3.67 -50.28 -39.17
C MET A 1 -2.39 -49.44 -39.13
N LYS A 2 -2.41 -48.33 -38.39
CA LYS A 2 -1.25 -47.63 -37.79
C LYS A 2 -0.26 -47.07 -38.85
N LYS A 3 0.00 -45.77 -38.99
CA LYS A 3 0.18 -44.74 -37.96
C LYS A 3 0.03 -43.37 -38.64
N LEU A 4 -1.06 -42.65 -38.31
CA LEU A 4 -0.97 -41.20 -38.13
C LEU A 4 0.17 -40.96 -37.13
N PHE A 5 1.15 -40.11 -37.43
CA PHE A 5 1.93 -39.29 -36.48
C PHE A 5 2.95 -38.47 -37.28
N ILE A 6 2.48 -37.75 -38.29
CA ILE A 6 3.17 -36.60 -38.87
C ILE A 6 2.27 -35.43 -38.50
N ILE A 7 2.84 -34.30 -38.07
CA ILE A 7 2.15 -33.14 -37.47
C ILE A 7 2.02 -33.21 -35.93
N VAL A 8 3.14 -33.43 -35.22
CA VAL A 8 3.32 -32.96 -33.83
C VAL A 8 4.67 -32.28 -33.70
N LEU A 9 4.99 -31.36 -34.63
CA LEU A 9 6.25 -30.60 -34.54
C LEU A 9 6.13 -29.12 -34.93
N LEU A 10 4.92 -28.55 -34.92
CA LEU A 10 4.69 -27.15 -35.31
C LEU A 10 3.80 -26.34 -34.34
N ALA A 11 3.55 -26.85 -33.13
CA ALA A 11 2.61 -26.23 -32.18
C ALA A 11 3.20 -25.76 -30.85
N VAL A 12 4.54 -25.64 -30.72
CA VAL A 12 5.18 -25.28 -29.43
C VAL A 12 5.93 -23.93 -29.46
N THR A 13 5.86 -23.16 -30.55
CA THR A 13 6.57 -21.86 -30.62
C THR A 13 5.67 -20.63 -30.57
N ALA A 14 4.35 -20.78 -30.38
CA ALA A 14 3.42 -19.64 -30.27
C ALA A 14 2.75 -19.49 -28.90
N SER A 15 3.12 -20.30 -27.91
CA SER A 15 2.58 -20.18 -26.54
C SER A 15 3.71 -19.83 -25.58
N GLY A 16 3.93 -18.54 -25.38
CA GLY A 16 4.86 -18.13 -24.34
C GLY A 16 5.52 -16.78 -24.54
N CYS A 17 4.77 -15.74 -24.93
CA CYS A 17 5.06 -14.35 -24.60
C CYS A 17 3.86 -13.47 -24.93
N ALA A 18 2.65 -13.86 -24.47
CA ALA A 18 1.70 -12.83 -24.09
C ALA A 18 2.21 -12.26 -22.76
N LEU A 19 3.31 -11.50 -22.82
CA LEU A 19 3.67 -10.55 -21.81
C LEU A 19 2.49 -9.56 -21.83
N ARG A 20 1.41 -9.88 -21.11
CA ARG A 20 0.50 -8.89 -20.57
C ARG A 20 1.36 -8.09 -19.61
N SER A 21 2.20 -7.24 -20.17
CA SER A 21 2.49 -5.95 -19.60
C SER A 21 1.11 -5.35 -19.45
N THR A 22 0.51 -5.57 -18.27
CA THR A 22 -0.44 -4.62 -17.74
C THR A 22 0.33 -3.33 -17.84
N LYS A 23 0.08 -2.56 -18.91
CA LYS A 23 0.39 -1.14 -18.93
C LYS A 23 -0.05 -0.71 -17.55
N ASN A 24 0.91 -0.33 -16.70
CA ASN A 24 0.60 0.38 -15.50
C ASN A 24 -0.07 1.63 -16.05
N VAL A 25 -1.39 1.55 -16.25
CA VAL A 25 -2.24 2.70 -16.45
C VAL A 25 -1.98 3.43 -15.17
N GLU A 26 -1.07 4.39 -15.27
CA GLU A 26 -0.60 5.20 -14.17
C GLU A 26 -1.87 5.81 -13.60
N LYS A 27 -2.36 5.20 -12.51
CA LYS A 27 -3.59 5.66 -11.90
C LYS A 27 -3.29 7.10 -11.52
N PRO A 28 -4.08 8.08 -11.98
CA PRO A 28 -3.82 9.46 -11.66
C PRO A 28 -3.70 9.58 -10.14
N GLY A 29 -2.64 10.27 -9.70
CA GLY A 29 -2.36 10.51 -8.30
C GLY A 29 -3.52 11.20 -7.58
N PRO A 30 -3.42 11.41 -6.27
CA PRO A 30 -4.48 12.08 -5.53
C PRO A 30 -4.66 13.52 -6.06
N VAL A 31 -5.90 13.93 -6.29
CA VAL A 31 -6.24 15.29 -6.77
C VAL A 31 -7.15 15.96 -5.76
N ILE A 32 -6.80 17.17 -5.34
CA ILE A 32 -7.65 17.99 -4.47
C ILE A 32 -9.03 18.17 -5.13
N GLY A 33 -10.09 17.95 -4.37
CA GLY A 33 -11.46 17.97 -4.86
C GLY A 33 -11.98 16.63 -5.40
N MET A 34 -11.17 15.56 -5.44
CA MET A 34 -11.69 14.23 -5.80
C MET A 34 -12.72 13.74 -4.78
N SER A 35 -13.73 13.00 -5.22
CA SER A 35 -14.72 12.41 -4.31
C SER A 35 -14.16 11.21 -3.55
N VAL A 36 -14.81 10.86 -2.44
CA VAL A 36 -14.45 9.66 -1.65
C VAL A 36 -14.57 8.38 -2.49
N GLU A 37 -15.56 8.28 -3.36
CA GLU A 37 -15.83 7.11 -4.21
C GLU A 37 -14.73 6.94 -5.27
N ALA A 38 -14.35 8.03 -5.93
CA ALA A 38 -13.24 8.04 -6.88
C ALA A 38 -11.92 7.66 -6.17
N PHE A 39 -11.71 8.17 -4.95
CA PHE A 39 -10.54 7.83 -4.14
C PHE A 39 -10.51 6.33 -3.79
N LYS A 40 -11.60 5.76 -3.29
CA LYS A 40 -11.68 4.32 -2.96
C LYS A 40 -11.41 3.43 -4.18
N THR A 41 -11.81 3.87 -5.37
CA THR A 41 -11.53 3.16 -6.63
C THR A 41 -10.04 3.21 -7.00
N SER A 42 -9.40 4.37 -6.80
CA SER A 42 -7.96 4.52 -7.04
C SER A 42 -7.12 3.78 -6.00
N TYR A 43 -7.54 3.81 -4.73
CA TYR A 43 -6.82 3.31 -3.56
C TYR A 43 -7.64 2.27 -2.77
N PRO A 44 -7.85 1.07 -3.33
CA PRO A 44 -8.70 0.04 -2.71
C PRO A 44 -8.15 -0.54 -1.41
N ARG A 45 -6.88 -0.27 -1.08
CA ARG A 45 -6.20 -0.72 0.15
C ARG A 45 -6.06 0.39 1.20
N ALA A 46 -6.78 1.51 1.04
CA ALA A 46 -6.73 2.59 2.00
C ALA A 46 -7.58 2.26 3.23
N ASP A 47 -6.96 2.37 4.41
CA ASP A 47 -7.61 2.16 5.69
C ASP A 47 -8.31 3.43 6.14
N LEU A 48 -9.57 3.33 6.57
CA LEU A 48 -10.28 4.44 7.21
C LEU A 48 -9.78 4.58 8.65
N VAL A 49 -9.15 5.71 8.98
CA VAL A 49 -8.59 5.96 10.33
C VAL A 49 -9.36 7.01 11.12
N TYR A 50 -10.21 7.79 10.46
CA TYR A 50 -11.07 8.78 11.12
C TYR A 50 -12.32 9.02 10.29
N LEU A 51 -13.48 9.16 10.94
CA LEU A 51 -14.76 9.45 10.31
C LEU A 51 -15.64 10.32 11.22
N THR A 52 -16.24 11.34 10.62
CA THR A 52 -17.27 12.21 11.19
C THR A 52 -18.30 12.52 10.12
N THR A 53 -19.36 13.26 10.47
CA THR A 53 -20.40 13.71 9.53
C THR A 53 -19.81 14.41 8.30
N ASP A 54 -18.85 15.31 8.50
CA ASP A 54 -18.32 16.17 7.43
C ASP A 54 -16.89 15.84 7.02
N SER A 55 -16.21 14.91 7.69
CA SER A 55 -14.81 14.61 7.39
C SER A 55 -14.45 13.14 7.52
N ALA A 56 -13.51 12.70 6.69
CA ALA A 56 -12.97 11.36 6.73
C ALA A 56 -11.46 11.40 6.45
N THR A 57 -10.69 10.59 7.15
CA THR A 57 -9.25 10.44 6.90
C THR A 57 -8.96 9.00 6.54
N TYR A 58 -8.29 8.81 5.41
CA TYR A 58 -7.79 7.52 4.97
C TYR A 58 -6.27 7.47 5.08
N LYS A 59 -5.74 6.28 5.31
CA LYS A 59 -4.30 6.02 5.44
C LYS A 59 -3.90 4.91 4.49
N ILE A 60 -2.72 5.03 3.88
CA ILE A 60 -2.10 3.97 3.08
C ILE A 60 -0.69 3.75 3.59
N TYR A 61 -0.41 2.53 4.02
CA TYR A 61 0.95 2.12 4.32
C TYR A 61 1.79 2.07 3.04
N ARG A 62 2.96 2.74 3.07
CA ARG A 62 3.88 2.80 1.93
C ARG A 62 5.06 1.87 2.10
N SER A 63 5.79 2.00 3.20
CA SER A 63 7.00 1.24 3.47
C SER A 63 7.42 1.33 4.94
N SER A 64 8.34 0.44 5.33
CA SER A 64 9.00 0.46 6.63
C SER A 64 10.49 0.21 6.48
N GLY A 65 11.28 0.83 7.35
CA GLY A 65 12.67 0.51 7.61
C GLY A 65 12.86 0.04 9.06
N GLY A 66 14.09 -0.30 9.45
CA GLY A 66 14.37 -0.86 10.78
C GLY A 66 13.98 0.03 11.97
N SER A 67 13.85 1.34 11.77
CA SER A 67 13.50 2.30 12.83
C SER A 67 12.39 3.27 12.42
N PHE A 68 11.70 3.03 11.29
CA PHE A 68 10.63 3.92 10.85
C PHE A 68 9.60 3.22 9.98
N TRP A 69 8.42 3.81 9.85
CA TRP A 69 7.50 3.50 8.75
C TRP A 69 6.93 4.78 8.13
N ILE A 70 6.45 4.67 6.89
CA ILE A 70 5.90 5.76 6.10
C ILE A 70 4.45 5.44 5.74
N ASP A 71 3.56 6.38 6.05
CA ASP A 71 2.13 6.32 5.76
C ASP A 71 1.72 7.56 4.94
N ASP A 72 0.91 7.37 3.89
CA ASP A 72 0.24 8.48 3.20
C ASP A 72 -1.16 8.68 3.80
N PHE A 73 -1.49 9.92 4.19
CA PHE A 73 -2.77 10.32 4.75
C PHE A 73 -3.56 11.18 3.77
N TYR A 74 -4.86 10.93 3.67
CA TYR A 74 -5.79 11.62 2.78
C TYR A 74 -6.97 12.15 3.59
N TYR A 75 -7.11 13.47 3.65
CA TYR A 75 -8.11 14.16 4.46
C TYR A 75 -9.23 14.69 3.58
N PHE A 76 -10.45 14.21 3.84
CA PHE A 76 -11.66 14.63 3.16
C PHE A 76 -12.47 15.58 4.02
N GLY A 77 -12.97 16.65 3.40
CA GLY A 77 -13.97 17.56 3.97
C GLY A 77 -15.17 17.63 3.04
N ARG A 78 -16.38 17.48 3.59
CA ARG A 78 -17.67 17.48 2.87
C ARG A 78 -17.65 16.57 1.63
N GLY A 79 -17.09 15.38 1.77
CA GLY A 79 -17.00 14.36 0.71
C GLY A 79 -15.94 14.61 -0.37
N LYS A 80 -15.06 15.62 -0.20
CA LYS A 80 -14.03 16.00 -1.17
C LYS A 80 -12.64 15.97 -0.56
N LEU A 81 -11.63 15.49 -1.29
CA LEU A 81 -10.26 15.49 -0.82
C LEU A 81 -9.79 16.94 -0.65
N ALA A 82 -9.49 17.32 0.59
CA ALA A 82 -9.07 18.68 0.94
C ALA A 82 -7.55 18.79 1.09
N LYS A 83 -6.90 17.71 1.53
CA LYS A 83 -5.46 17.64 1.78
C LYS A 83 -4.98 16.20 1.69
N PHE A 84 -3.74 16.00 1.28
CA PHE A 84 -3.02 14.76 1.53
C PHE A 84 -1.59 15.07 1.99
N GLU A 85 -1.02 14.20 2.80
CA GLU A 85 0.36 14.35 3.28
C GLU A 85 0.99 12.98 3.55
N GLN A 86 2.30 12.90 3.41
CA GLN A 86 3.06 11.74 3.83
C GLN A 86 3.62 11.97 5.23
N LYS A 87 3.48 10.96 6.10
CA LYS A 87 4.05 10.97 7.45
C LYS A 87 5.07 9.86 7.60
N THR A 88 6.19 10.22 8.21
CA THR A 88 7.21 9.27 8.65
C THR A 88 7.13 9.14 10.16
N HIS A 89 7.00 7.92 10.66
CA HIS A 89 6.92 7.59 12.07
C HIS A 89 8.25 6.93 12.48
N PHE A 90 8.93 7.47 13.48
CA PHE A 90 10.20 6.94 13.98
C PHE A 90 10.00 6.16 15.28
N PHE A 91 10.70 5.03 15.40
CA PHE A 91 10.72 4.18 16.58
C PHE A 91 12.08 4.27 17.26
N ASN A 92 12.04 4.49 18.57
CA ASN A 92 13.24 4.38 19.39
C ASN A 92 13.50 2.90 19.69
N ASN A 93 14.56 2.35 19.09
CA ASN A 93 14.98 0.96 19.29
C ASN A 93 15.98 0.79 20.45
N SER A 94 16.18 1.83 21.27
CA SER A 94 17.06 1.76 22.44
C SER A 94 16.52 0.76 23.46
N ARG A 95 17.39 -0.09 24.00
CA ARG A 95 17.07 -0.94 25.15
C ARG A 95 17.14 -0.09 26.41
N VAL A 96 16.03 0.01 27.15
CA VAL A 96 16.03 0.63 28.49
C VAL A 96 16.42 -0.45 29.49
N THR A 97 17.53 -0.27 30.18
CA THR A 97 17.91 -1.10 31.33
C THR A 97 17.29 -0.47 32.58
N ILE A 98 16.37 -1.16 33.23
CA ILE A 98 15.87 -0.75 34.55
C ILE A 98 16.87 -1.25 35.58
N GLU A 99 17.66 -0.35 36.17
CA GLU A 99 18.52 -0.69 37.28
C GLU A 99 17.66 -0.83 38.56
N HIS A 100 17.70 -1.99 39.18
CA HIS A 100 17.13 -2.17 40.53
C HIS A 100 18.10 -1.59 41.57
N GLU A 101 17.55 -0.87 42.56
CA GLU A 101 18.33 -0.33 43.69
C GLU A 101 19.22 -1.42 44.28
N LYS A 102 20.51 -1.12 44.45
CA LYS A 102 21.42 -1.99 45.20
C LYS A 102 20.91 -2.04 46.63
N ASP A 103 20.51 -3.23 47.06
CA ASP A 103 20.16 -3.51 48.45
C ASP A 103 21.17 -2.84 49.39
N LYS A 104 20.69 -1.87 50.19
CA LYS A 104 21.46 -1.28 51.28
C LYS A 104 21.76 -2.40 52.28
N LYS A 105 22.99 -2.91 52.24
CA LYS A 105 23.52 -3.75 53.32
C LYS A 105 23.58 -2.90 54.59
N ASN A 106 22.71 -3.23 55.54
CA ASN A 106 22.88 -2.87 56.96
C ASN A 106 24.03 -3.67 57.56
#